data_AF-A0A538CPX6-F1
#
_entry.id   AF-A0A538CPX6-F1
#
_cell.length_a   1.000
_cell.length_b   1.000
_cell.length_c   1.000
_cell.angle_alpha   90.00
_cell.angle_beta   90.00
_cell.angle_gamma   90.00
#
_symmetry.space_group_name_H-M   'P 1'
#
loop_
_entity.id
_entity.type
_entity.pdbx_description
1 polymer ?
#
loop_
_entity_poly.entity_id
_entity_poly.type
_entity_poly.pdbx_seq_one_letter_code
_entity_poly.pdbx_strand_id
1 'polypeptide(L)' 'MAFEVGERVVAESESTGRRPRPGVVEEVLRGDPSPRYRIRWDDGHETIYTPSSGALQAEQRRKRPAKAASRKR' A
#
# COMPACT_ATOMS: atom_id res chain seq x y z
N MET A 1 10.42 -1.51 -1.33
CA MET A 1 9.62 -1.40 -0.09
C MET A 1 8.53 -2.43 -0.17
N ALA A 2 8.53 -3.41 0.73
CA ALA A 2 7.49 -4.44 0.79
C ALA A 2 6.52 -4.16 1.93
N PHE A 3 5.24 -4.50 1.75
CA PHE A 3 4.26 -4.48 2.82
C PHE A 3 4.27 -5.82 3.55
N GLU A 4 4.01 -5.80 4.86
CA GLU A 4 3.91 -6.99 5.68
C GLU A 4 2.48 -7.51 5.76
N VAL A 5 2.31 -8.80 6.06
CA VAL A 5 1.00 -9.38 6.36
C VAL A 5 0.45 -8.75 7.64
N GLY A 6 -0.82 -8.36 7.62
CA GLY A 6 -1.50 -7.61 8.68
C GLY A 6 -1.37 -6.08 8.55
N GLU A 7 -0.58 -5.58 7.60
CA GLU A 7 -0.45 -4.14 7.38
C GLU A 7 -1.72 -3.58 6.71
N ARG A 8 -2.25 -2.48 7.28
CA ARG A 8 -3.31 -1.70 6.64
C ARG A 8 -2.76 -0.84 5.52
N VAL A 9 -3.31 -1.04 4.34
CA VAL A 9 -2.93 -0.36 3.10
C VAL A 9 -4.14 0.31 2.46
N VAL A 10 -3.85 1.32 1.66
CA VAL A 10 -4.83 2.08 0.90
C VAL A 10 -4.34 2.11 -0.53
N ALA A 11 -5.12 1.55 -1.45
CA ALA A 11 -4.84 1.68 -2.88
C ALA A 11 -5.40 3.02 -3.38
N GLU A 12 -4.51 3.82 -3.96
CA GLU A 12 -4.86 4.96 -4.79
C GLU A 12 -5.21 4.44 -6.18
N SER A 13 -6.46 4.65 -6.58
CA SER A 13 -6.98 4.10 -7.82
C SER A 13 -6.56 5.00 -8.98
N GLU A 14 -5.37 4.77 -9.56
CA GLU A 14 -4.88 5.54 -10.70
C GLU A 14 -5.83 5.50 -11.92
N SER A 15 -6.62 4.42 -12.06
CA SER A 15 -7.35 4.21 -13.32
C SER A 15 -8.64 5.01 -13.50
N THR A 16 -9.29 5.57 -12.47
CA THR A 16 -10.60 6.23 -12.71
C THR A 16 -11.13 7.12 -11.56
N GLY A 17 -10.34 8.04 -10.99
CA GLY A 17 -10.89 9.07 -10.06
C GLY A 17 -11.72 8.55 -8.87
N ARG A 18 -11.53 7.28 -8.47
CA ARG A 18 -12.29 6.64 -7.41
C ARG A 18 -11.66 6.93 -6.05
N ARG A 19 -12.51 6.91 -5.01
CA ARG A 19 -12.09 7.09 -3.62
C ARG A 19 -10.98 6.08 -3.27
N PRO A 20 -9.97 6.50 -2.49
CA PRO A 20 -8.97 5.60 -1.96
C PRO A 20 -9.65 4.45 -1.22
N ARG A 21 -9.25 3.22 -1.52
CA ARG A 21 -9.86 2.02 -0.93
C ARG A 21 -8.94 1.46 0.14
N PRO A 22 -9.36 1.43 1.41
CA PRO A 22 -8.61 0.80 2.48
C PRO A 22 -8.79 -0.71 2.46
N GLY A 23 -7.73 -1.44 2.82
CA GLY A 23 -7.70 -2.88 2.96
C GLY A 23 -6.52 -3.34 3.80
N VAL A 24 -6.46 -4.63 4.11
CA VAL A 24 -5.40 -5.25 4.90
C VAL A 24 -4.64 -6.23 4.01
N VAL A 25 -3.31 -6.22 4.08
CA VAL A 25 -2.49 -7.23 3.41
C VAL A 25 -2.66 -8.54 4.16
N GLU A 26 -3.33 -9.51 3.56
CA GLU A 26 -3.49 -10.86 4.13
C GLU A 26 -2.30 -11.76 3.78
N GLU A 27 -1.65 -11.54 2.64
CA GLU A 27 -0.58 -12.44 2.18
C GLU A 27 0.42 -11.71 1.27
N VAL A 28 1.71 -12.04 1.39
CA VAL A 28 2.76 -11.60 0.47
C VAL A 28 3.10 -12.77 -0.46
N LEU A 29 2.60 -12.72 -1.69
CA LEU A 29 2.69 -13.83 -2.66
C LEU A 29 4.04 -13.92 -3.36
N ARG A 30 4.73 -12.80 -3.59
CA ARG A 30 6.08 -12.77 -4.18
C ARG A 30 6.90 -11.58 -3.71
N GLY A 31 8.22 -11.78 -3.64
CA GLY A 31 9.22 -10.73 -3.48
C GLY A 31 9.79 -10.24 -4.82
N ASP A 32 10.82 -9.39 -4.74
CA ASP A 32 11.47 -8.71 -5.87
C ASP A 32 11.82 -9.66 -7.04
N PRO A 33 11.64 -9.26 -8.32
CA PRO A 33 11.35 -7.91 -8.83
C PRO A 33 9.86 -7.61 -9.10
N SER A 34 8.93 -8.51 -8.74
CA SER A 34 7.50 -8.30 -8.96
C SER A 34 6.70 -8.68 -7.73
N PRO A 35 6.74 -7.84 -6.68
CA PRO A 35 6.05 -8.17 -5.45
C PRO A 35 4.54 -8.15 -5.66
N ARG A 36 3.87 -9.21 -5.21
CA ARG A 36 2.41 -9.35 -5.28
C ARG A 36 1.87 -9.52 -3.88
N TYR A 37 0.85 -8.76 -3.54
CA TYR A 37 0.21 -8.81 -2.23
C TYR A 37 -1.24 -9.22 -2.41
N ARG A 38 -1.73 -10.16 -1.59
CA ARG A 38 -3.16 -10.39 -1.45
C ARG A 38 -3.69 -9.40 -0.43
N ILE A 39 -4.55 -8.50 -0.87
CA ILE A 39 -5.18 -7.50 -0.02
C ILE A 39 -6.65 -7.89 0.15
N ARG A 40 -7.12 -7.95 1.39
CA ARG A 40 -8.52 -8.03 1.75
C ARG A 40 -9.05 -6.63 1.97
N TRP A 41 -9.96 -6.20 1.12
CA TRP A 41 -10.62 -4.91 1.21
C TRP A 41 -11.76 -4.96 2.23
N ASP A 42 -12.06 -3.81 2.84
CA ASP A 42 -13.16 -3.68 3.82
C ASP A 42 -14.54 -3.99 3.24
N ASP A 43 -14.72 -3.91 1.91
CA ASP A 43 -15.95 -4.32 1.24
C ASP A 43 -16.09 -5.85 1.06
N GLY A 44 -15.17 -6.62 1.64
CA GLY A 44 -15.19 -8.09 1.66
C GLY A 44 -14.56 -8.74 0.43
N HIS A 45 -14.03 -7.94 -0.51
CA HIS A 45 -13.36 -8.48 -1.69
C HIS A 45 -11.88 -8.68 -1.40
N GLU A 46 -11.32 -9.78 -1.92
CA GLU A 46 -9.89 -10.05 -1.85
C GLU A 46 -9.29 -9.92 -3.24
N THR A 47 -8.18 -9.19 -3.36
CA THR A 47 -7.54 -8.94 -4.65
C THR A 47 -6.04 -9.04 -4.53
N ILE A 48 -5.43 -9.66 -5.54
CA ILE A 48 -3.98 -9.66 -5.69
C ILE A 48 -3.57 -8.32 -6.29
N TYR A 49 -2.94 -7.49 -5.48
CA TYR A 49 -2.46 -6.17 -5.86
C TYR A 49 -0.96 -6.20 -6.18
N THR A 50 -0.61 -5.56 -7.29
CA THR A 50 0.78 -5.38 -7.73
C THR A 50 1.08 -3.89 -7.63
N PRO A 51 2.01 -3.44 -6.77
CA PRO A 51 2.31 -2.02 -6.63
C PRO A 51 3.04 -1.53 -7.88
N SER A 52 2.32 -1.02 -8.87
CA SER A 52 2.93 -0.17 -9.90
C SER A 52 3.22 1.19 -9.27
N SER A 53 4.48 1.64 -9.33
CA SER A 53 4.99 2.98 -9.02
C SER A 53 4.19 3.86 -8.03
N GLY A 54 3.89 3.34 -6.83
CA GLY A 54 3.33 4.16 -5.74
C GLY A 54 1.80 4.20 -5.62
N ALA A 55 1.06 3.41 -6.42
CA ALA A 55 -0.39 3.29 -6.32
C ALA A 55 -0.88 2.63 -5.00
N LEU A 56 0.01 2.01 -4.22
CA LEU A 56 -0.30 1.45 -2.90
C LEU A 56 0.43 2.21 -1.80
N GLN A 57 -0.32 2.74 -0.83
CA GLN A 57 0.17 3.48 0.33
C GLN A 57 -0.19 2.71 1.61
N ALA A 58 0.68 2.68 2.63
CA ALA A 58 0.26 2.17 3.94
C ALA A 58 -0.64 3.21 4.64
N GLU A 59 -1.79 2.79 5.19
CA GLU A 59 -2.73 3.66 5.90
C GLU A 59 -2.03 4.38 7.07
N GLN A 60 -1.17 3.65 7.79
CA GLN A 60 -0.39 4.18 8.92
C GLN A 60 0.66 5.21 8.49
N ARG A 61 1.14 5.16 7.25
CA ARG A 61 2.14 6.10 6.74
C ARG A 61 1.57 7.51 6.53
N ARG A 62 0.24 7.67 6.59
CA ARG A 62 -0.44 8.97 6.62
C ARG A 62 -0.26 9.72 7.96
N LYS A 63 0.38 9.11 8.97
CA LYS A 63 0.79 9.78 10.23
C LYS A 63 2.31 10.00 10.38
N ARG A 64 3.06 10.16 9.28
CA ARG A 64 4.31 10.93 9.36
C ARG A 64 4.13 12.24 8.59
N PRO A 65 3.89 13.38 9.28
CA PRO A 65 4.28 14.64 8.68
C PRO A 65 5.78 14.55 8.39
N ALA A 66 6.19 15.07 7.24
CA ALA A 66 7.58 15.14 6.85
C ALA A 66 8.49 15.56 8.04
N LYS A 67 9.43 14.70 8.41
CA LYS A 67 10.77 15.16 8.77
C LYS A 67 11.59 14.91 7.50
N ALA A 68 11.97 15.88 6.67
CA ALA A 68 12.63 17.13 7.05
C ALA A 68 13.61 16.89 8.20
N ALA A 69 14.73 16.22 7.89
CA ALA A 69 16.04 16.46 8.49
C ALA A 69 17.06 15.41 8.01
N SER A 70 17.78 15.74 6.95
CA SER A 70 19.26 15.70 6.92
C SER A 70 19.67 16.29 5.57
N ARG A 71 20.33 17.44 5.48
CA ARG A 71 21.56 17.75 6.20
C ARG A 71 21.74 19.27 6.37
N LYS A 72 22.05 19.69 7.60
CA LYS A 72 23.00 20.76 7.96
C LYS A 72 24.12 20.84 6.89
N ARG A 73 24.67 21.97 6.46
CA ARG A 73 25.01 23.23 7.13
C ARG A 73 25.45 24.21 6.04
#